data_AF-A0A929J4P4-F1
#
_entry.id   AF-A0A929J4P4-F1
#
_cell.length_a   1.000
_cell.length_b   1.000
_cell.length_c   1.000
_cell.angle_alpha   90.00
_cell.angle_beta   90.00
_cell.angle_gamma   90.00
#
_symmetry.space_group_name_H-M   'P 1'
#
loop_
_entity.id
_entity.type
_entity.pdbx_description
1 polymer ?
#
loop_
_entity_poly.entity_id
_entity_poly.type
_entity_poly.pdbx_seq_one_letter_code
_entity_poly.pdbx_strand_id
1 'polypeptide(L)'
;MSEDAVMAKKGPFGVVVKKDQTYWWCACGLSKSQPFCDGSHKGTSFEPIKYVADDNVMVAFCGCKQSRIKPYCDDSHIAIVVEEEEIDESKKPRLF
;
A
#
# COMPACT_ATOMS: atom_id res chain seq x y z
N MET A 1 -14.27 10.22 12.16
CA MET A 1 -13.54 9.02 11.72
C MET A 1 -12.92 9.38 10.39
N SER A 2 -11.60 9.26 10.26
CA SER A 2 -10.88 9.74 9.08
C SER A 2 -11.43 9.03 7.82
N GLU A 3 -11.77 9.82 6.80
CA GLU A 3 -12.37 9.33 5.55
C GLU A 3 -11.32 8.71 4.60
N ASP A 4 -10.04 8.79 4.97
CA ASP A 4 -8.92 8.35 4.16
C ASP A 4 -8.44 6.93 4.49
N ALA A 5 -7.93 6.24 3.47
CA ALA A 5 -7.31 4.94 3.63
C ALA A 5 -6.00 5.05 4.42
N VAL A 6 -5.78 4.13 5.37
CA VAL A 6 -4.55 4.08 6.16
C VAL A 6 -3.40 3.56 5.30
N MET A 7 -2.26 4.24 5.33
CA MET A 7 -1.05 3.76 4.66
C MET A 7 -0.47 2.57 5.43
N ALA A 8 -0.56 1.37 4.83
CA ALA A 8 0.01 0.16 5.44
C ALA A 8 1.53 0.07 5.29
N LYS A 9 2.08 0.58 4.18
CA LYS A 9 3.52 0.62 3.89
C LYS A 9 3.86 1.73 2.89
N LYS A 10 4.96 2.45 3.10
CA LYS A 10 5.56 3.38 2.11
C LYS A 10 6.27 2.61 0.99
N GLY A 11 5.50 1.87 0.19
CA GLY A 11 6.01 1.06 -0.92
C GLY A 11 5.10 -0.12 -1.27
N PRO A 12 5.44 -0.90 -2.32
CA PRO A 12 4.65 -2.03 -2.74
C PRO A 12 4.84 -3.29 -1.86
N PHE A 13 3.90 -4.21 -2.03
CA PHE A 13 4.01 -5.62 -1.64
C PHE A 13 4.18 -6.45 -2.91
N GLY A 14 5.36 -7.06 -3.09
CA GLY A 14 5.60 -8.04 -4.15
C GLY A 14 4.99 -9.38 -3.78
N VAL A 15 4.04 -9.88 -4.57
CA VAL A 15 3.41 -11.19 -4.35
C VAL A 15 3.45 -11.99 -5.65
N VAL A 16 3.91 -13.23 -5.57
CA VAL A 16 3.76 -14.20 -6.66
C VAL A 16 2.32 -14.68 -6.68
N VAL A 17 1.59 -14.30 -7.71
CA VAL A 17 0.21 -14.75 -7.92
C VAL A 17 0.19 -16.01 -8.77
N LYS A 18 -0.90 -16.77 -8.67
CA LYS A 18 -1.09 -18.00 -9.43
C LYS A 18 -2.21 -17.81 -10.44
N LYS A 19 -2.02 -18.31 -11.65
CA LYS A 19 -3.00 -18.23 -12.74
C LYS A 19 -4.41 -18.67 -12.28
N ASP A 20 -5.42 -17.96 -12.74
CA ASP A 20 -6.84 -18.17 -12.48
C ASP A 20 -7.25 -18.03 -10.99
N GLN A 21 -6.34 -17.63 -10.10
CA GLN A 21 -6.69 -17.32 -8.71
C GLN A 21 -7.24 -15.90 -8.56
N THR A 22 -8.24 -15.78 -7.70
CA THR A 22 -8.81 -14.49 -7.29
C THR A 22 -8.18 -14.05 -5.98
N TYR A 23 -7.74 -12.80 -5.95
CA TYR A 23 -7.24 -12.12 -4.78
C TYR A 23 -8.10 -10.90 -4.48
N TRP A 24 -8.21 -10.54 -3.21
CA TRP A 24 -8.96 -9.36 -2.76
C TRP A 24 -8.00 -8.39 -2.12
N TRP A 25 -7.63 -7.33 -2.84
CA TRP A 25 -6.68 -6.34 -2.35
C TRP A 25 -7.32 -5.44 -1.30
N CYS A 26 -6.59 -5.19 -0.21
CA CYS A 26 -7.04 -4.33 0.88
C CYS A 26 -6.96 -2.85 0.48
N ALA A 27 -8.12 -2.21 0.32
CA ALA A 27 -8.23 -0.78 0.01
C ALA A 27 -8.15 0.14 1.24
N CYS A 28 -8.62 -0.31 2.41
CA CYS A 28 -8.68 0.52 3.62
C CYS A 28 -7.35 0.68 4.36
N GLY A 29 -6.37 -0.21 4.12
CA GLY A 29 -5.10 -0.23 4.85
C GLY A 29 -5.10 -0.94 6.20
N LEU A 30 -6.27 -1.29 6.75
CA LEU A 30 -6.41 -1.85 8.09
C LEU A 30 -6.14 -3.35 8.19
N SER A 31 -6.04 -4.06 7.06
CA SER A 31 -5.81 -5.51 7.06
C SER A 31 -4.48 -5.87 7.72
N LYS A 32 -4.49 -6.94 8.51
CA LYS A 32 -3.30 -7.58 9.09
C LYS A 32 -2.64 -8.57 8.12
N SER A 33 -3.32 -8.95 7.04
CA SER A 33 -2.84 -9.86 5.99
C SER A 33 -2.47 -9.14 4.69
N GLN A 34 -1.88 -7.94 4.79
CA GLN A 34 -1.46 -7.16 3.63
C GLN A 34 -0.66 -8.00 2.61
N PRO A 35 -0.87 -7.79 1.30
CA PRO A 35 -1.69 -6.74 0.69
C PRO A 35 -3.19 -7.08 0.58
N PHE A 36 -3.63 -8.23 1.10
CA PHE A 36 -4.98 -8.74 0.90
C PHE A 36 -5.93 -8.39 2.04
N CYS A 37 -7.23 -8.48 1.76
CA CYS A 37 -8.29 -8.19 2.71
C CYS A 37 -8.52 -9.36 3.67
N ASP A 38 -8.60 -9.07 4.97
CA ASP A 38 -8.98 -10.00 6.03
C ASP A 38 -10.35 -9.69 6.66
N GLY A 39 -11.06 -8.68 6.14
CA GLY A 39 -12.34 -8.21 6.69
C GLY A 39 -12.23 -7.03 7.65
N SER A 40 -11.03 -6.52 7.94
CA SER A 40 -10.83 -5.35 8.81
C SER A 40 -11.41 -4.04 8.25
N HIS A 41 -11.93 -4.04 7.02
CA HIS A 41 -12.64 -2.90 6.42
C HIS A 41 -14.07 -2.73 6.97
N LYS A 42 -14.64 -3.73 7.65
CA LYS A 42 -16.00 -3.65 8.21
C LYS A 42 -16.13 -2.44 9.14
N GLY A 43 -17.15 -1.62 8.89
CA GLY A 43 -17.37 -0.35 9.62
C GLY A 43 -16.70 0.88 8.98
N THR A 44 -15.99 0.70 7.86
CA THR A 44 -15.51 1.80 7.01
C THR A 44 -16.30 1.86 5.70
N SER A 45 -16.11 2.90 4.90
CA SER A 45 -16.67 3.04 3.56
C SER A 45 -15.88 2.27 2.47
N PHE A 46 -14.79 1.61 2.83
CA PHE A 46 -13.92 0.92 1.88
C PHE A 46 -14.35 -0.53 1.63
N GLU A 47 -14.30 -0.94 0.37
CA GLU A 47 -14.46 -2.33 -0.06
C GLU A 47 -13.17 -2.86 -0.69
N PRO A 48 -12.88 -4.16 -0.57
CA PRO A 48 -11.70 -4.75 -1.20
C PRO A 48 -11.83 -4.82 -2.73
N ILE A 49 -10.72 -4.61 -3.44
CA ILE A 49 -10.71 -4.65 -4.90
C ILE A 49 -10.38 -6.07 -5.37
N LYS A 50 -11.23 -6.63 -6.24
CA LYS A 50 -11.00 -7.94 -6.86
C LYS A 50 -9.86 -7.86 -7.87
N TYR A 51 -8.91 -8.77 -7.76
CA TYR A 51 -7.86 -9.02 -8.73
C TYR A 51 -7.92 -10.49 -9.16
N VAL A 52 -7.85 -10.75 -10.47
CA VAL A 52 -7.78 -12.11 -11.02
C VAL A 52 -6.46 -12.22 -11.76
N ALA A 53 -5.67 -13.24 -11.44
CA ALA A 53 -4.36 -13.42 -12.03
C ALA A 53 -4.45 -14.13 -13.38
N ASP A 54 -3.94 -13.49 -14.43
CA ASP A 54 -3.92 -14.08 -15.77
C ASP A 54 -2.81 -15.15 -15.95
N ASP A 55 -1.73 -15.04 -15.16
CA ASP A 55 -0.61 -15.98 -15.17
C ASP A 55 0.13 -16.01 -13.82
N ASN A 56 1.11 -16.89 -13.70
CA ASN A 56 1.96 -17.09 -12.54
C ASN A 56 3.10 -16.06 -12.51
N VAL A 57 2.79 -14.83 -12.11
CA VAL A 57 3.74 -13.72 -12.16
C VAL A 57 3.90 -13.04 -10.80
N MET A 58 5.00 -12.31 -10.62
CA MET A 58 5.14 -11.39 -9.49
C MET A 58 4.40 -10.09 -9.78
N VAL A 59 3.51 -9.69 -8.87
CA VAL A 59 2.75 -8.44 -8.96
C VAL A 59 3.13 -7.53 -7.80
N ALA A 60 3.35 -6.26 -8.09
CA ALA A 60 3.58 -5.21 -7.10
C ALA A 60 2.25 -4.58 -6.69
N PHE A 61 1.65 -5.06 -5.59
CA PHE A 61 0.43 -4.49 -5.04
C PHE A 61 0.72 -3.21 -4.25
N CYS A 62 -0.16 -2.22 -4.36
CA CYS A 62 -0.02 -0.96 -3.63
C CYS A 62 -0.11 -1.17 -2.11
N GLY A 63 0.93 -0.76 -1.38
CA GLY A 63 0.94 -0.75 0.08
C GLY A 63 0.52 0.59 0.70
N CYS A 64 0.68 1.71 -0.01
CA CYS A 64 0.35 3.03 0.53
C CYS A 64 -1.13 3.40 0.44
N LYS A 65 -1.90 2.67 -0.37
CA LYS A 65 -3.33 2.87 -0.65
C LYS A 65 -3.69 4.13 -1.44
N GLN A 66 -2.67 4.93 -1.80
CA GLN A 66 -2.80 6.17 -2.57
C GLN A 66 -2.57 6.00 -4.08
N SER A 67 -2.36 4.77 -4.58
CA SER A 67 -2.14 4.56 -6.01
C SER A 67 -3.34 4.99 -6.86
N ARG A 68 -3.07 5.50 -8.06
CA ARG A 68 -4.11 5.86 -9.05
C ARG A 68 -4.52 4.67 -9.92
N ILE A 69 -3.69 3.61 -9.97
CA ILE A 69 -3.94 2.39 -10.76
C ILE A 69 -4.16 1.16 -9.86
N LYS A 70 -4.91 1.35 -8.77
CA LYS A 70 -5.24 0.27 -7.82
C LYS A 70 -5.73 -0.97 -8.58
N PRO A 71 -5.31 -2.19 -8.21
CA PRO A 71 -4.58 -2.52 -6.98
C PRO A 71 -3.04 -2.44 -7.11
N TYR A 72 -2.51 -2.01 -8.26
CA TYR A 72 -1.08 -1.98 -8.55
C TYR A 72 -0.37 -0.78 -7.93
N CYS A 73 0.95 -0.86 -7.83
CA CYS A 73 1.81 0.26 -7.46
C CYS A 73 2.13 1.13 -8.69
N ASP A 74 2.06 2.46 -8.53
CA ASP A 74 2.46 3.51 -9.49
C ASP A 74 3.36 4.58 -8.87
N ASP A 75 4.12 4.20 -7.84
CA ASP A 75 5.06 5.10 -7.17
C ASP A 75 4.46 6.33 -6.51
N SER A 76 3.13 6.41 -6.38
CA SER A 76 2.45 7.46 -5.61
C SER A 76 2.93 7.56 -4.15
N HIS A 77 3.54 6.49 -3.62
CA HIS A 77 4.14 6.46 -2.29
C HIS A 77 5.45 7.28 -2.17
N ILE A 78 6.08 7.66 -3.28
CA ILE A 78 7.27 8.51 -3.32
C ILE A 78 6.88 9.99 -3.23
N ALA A 79 5.78 10.36 -3.87
CA ALA A 79 5.26 11.73 -3.89
C ALA A 79 4.61 12.17 -2.56
N ILE A 80 4.47 11.26 -1.58
CA ILE A 80 4.15 11.63 -0.20
C ILE A 80 5.44 12.23 0.38
N VAL A 81 5.71 13.48 0.03
CA VAL A 81 6.58 14.35 0.82
C VAL A 81 6.02 14.30 2.24
N VAL A 82 6.74 13.61 3.11
CA VAL A 82 6.61 13.84 4.54
C VAL A 82 6.92 15.31 4.74
N GLU A 83 5.94 16.08 5.19
CA GLU A 83 6.21 17.42 5.69
C GLU A 83 7.34 17.33 6.71
N GLU A 84 8.27 18.27 6.59
CA GLU A 84 9.59 18.32 7.20
C GLU A 84 9.55 17.93 8.69
N GLU A 85 9.97 16.69 9.03
CA GLU A 85 10.56 16.49 10.35
C GLU A 85 11.84 17.31 10.34
N GLU A 86 11.85 18.37 11.15
CA GLU A 86 12.98 19.28 11.39
C GLU A 86 14.30 18.52 11.29
N ILE A 87 15.10 18.83 10.28
CA ILE A 87 16.47 18.36 10.21
C ILE A 87 17.19 19.00 11.40
N ASP A 88 17.31 18.25 12.49
CA ASP A 88 18.15 18.59 13.63
C ASP A 88 19.60 18.73 13.15
N GLU A 89 20.00 19.96 12.82
CA GLU A 89 21.33 20.30 12.33
C GLU A 89 22.44 19.82 13.27
N SER A 90 22.13 19.55 14.54
CA SER A 90 23.08 19.04 15.52
C SER A 90 23.52 17.59 15.27
N LYS A 91 22.80 16.84 14.42
CA LYS A 91 23.11 15.44 14.07
C LYS A 91 23.74 15.26 12.70
N LYS A 92 24.03 16.34 11.98
CA LYS A 92 24.75 16.26 10.70
C LYS A 92 26.18 15.79 10.97
N PRO A 93 26.65 14.67 10.37
CA PRO A 93 28.05 14.28 10.54
C PRO A 93 28.92 15.40 9.97
N ARG A 94 29.78 15.98 10.81
CA ARG A 94 30.83 16.89 10.36
C ARG A 94 31.76 16.08 9.47
N LEU A 95 31.65 16.29 8.16
CA LEU A 95 32.74 15.95 7.26
C LEU A 95 33.93 16.82 7.64
N PHE A 96 35.07 16.17 7.87
CA PHE A 96 36.37 16.80 8.08
C PHE A 96 36.78 17.66 6.89
#